data_AF-A0A937PGT9-F1
#
_entry.id   AF-A0A937PGT9-F1
#
_cell.length_a   1.000
_cell.length_b   1.000
_cell.length_c   1.000
_cell.angle_alpha   90.00
_cell.angle_beta   90.00
_cell.angle_gamma   90.00
#
_symmetry.space_group_name_H-M   'P 1'
#
loop_
_entity.id
_entity.type
_entity.pdbx_description
1 polymer ?
#
loop_
_entity_poly.entity_id
_entity_poly.type
_entity_poly.pdbx_seq_one_letter_code
_entity_poly.pdbx_strand_id
1 'polypeptide(L)' 'MSRLINIFIDGASRGNPGPSGIGIVFFDDSKKAVKKLFKFIGNATNNVAEYTALIYGVQEALIDKYENITINSDSELLT' A
#
# COMPACT_ATOMS: atom_id res chain seq x y z
N MET A 1 -7.81 -17.12 16.15
CA MET A 1 -8.41 -16.66 14.88
C MET A 1 -7.34 -15.91 14.14
N SER A 2 -6.77 -16.49 13.08
CA SER A 2 -5.88 -15.78 12.18
C SER A 2 -6.69 -14.68 11.49
N ARG A 3 -6.42 -13.42 11.81
CA ARG A 3 -7.05 -12.29 11.12
C ARG A 3 -6.28 -12.06 9.83
N LEU A 4 -6.70 -12.73 8.76
CA LEU A 4 -6.22 -12.41 7.43
C LEU A 4 -6.66 -10.97 7.11
N ILE A 5 -5.78 -10.20 6.49
CA ILE A 5 -6.12 -8.85 6.02
C ILE A 5 -5.66 -8.69 4.58
N ASN A 6 -6.55 -8.17 3.75
CA ASN A 6 -6.24 -7.87 2.36
C ASN A 6 -5.86 -6.40 2.25
N ILE A 7 -4.67 -6.12 1.74
CA ILE A 7 -4.11 -4.79 1.62
C ILE A 7 -3.98 -4.48 0.13
N PHE A 8 -4.57 -3.38 -0.31
CA PHE A 8 -4.39 -2.85 -1.66
C PHE A 8 -3.45 -1.66 -1.56
N ILE A 9 -2.43 -1.63 -2.40
CA ILE A 9 -1.44 -0.56 -2.46
C ILE A 9 -1.39 0.01 -3.88
N ASP A 10 -1.11 1.30 -3.97
CA ASP A 10 -0.87 2.00 -5.23
C ASP A 10 0.06 3.19 -4.97
N GLY A 11 0.99 3.44 -5.89
CA GLY A 11 1.90 4.57 -5.85
C GLY A 11 1.94 5.29 -7.20
N ALA A 12 1.64 6.58 -7.20
CA ALA A 12 1.58 7.37 -8.42
C ALA A 12 2.57 8.54 -8.40
N SER A 13 3.21 8.80 -9.54
CA SER A 13 4.06 9.97 -9.77
C SER A 13 3.61 10.78 -10.99
N ARG A 14 3.52 12.10 -10.84
CA ARG A 14 3.33 13.04 -11.96
C ARG A 14 4.68 13.40 -12.59
N GLY A 15 5.24 12.48 -13.38
CA GLY A 15 6.55 12.60 -14.01
C GLY A 15 7.51 11.49 -13.57
N ASN A 16 8.75 11.52 -14.06
CA ASN A 16 9.75 10.49 -13.73
C ASN A 16 11.17 11.08 -13.63
N PRO A 17 11.51 11.80 -12.54
CA PRO A 17 10.73 11.97 -11.30
C PRO A 17 9.73 13.15 -11.33
N GLY A 18 8.77 13.15 -10.40
CA GLY A 18 7.83 14.25 -10.19
C GLY A 18 7.00 14.12 -8.90
N PRO A 19 6.07 15.06 -8.63
CA PRO A 19 5.24 15.03 -7.43
C PRO A 19 4.48 13.71 -7.31
N SER A 20 4.64 13.04 -6.17
CA SER A 20 4.25 11.66 -5.98
C SER A 20 3.46 11.44 -4.70
N GLY A 21 2.57 10.45 -4.72
CA GLY A 21 1.80 10.03 -3.56
C GLY A 21 1.56 8.52 -3.55
N ILE A 22 1.16 8.03 -2.39
CA ILE A 22 0.82 6.63 -2.16
C ILE A 22 -0.59 6.52 -1.59
N GLY A 23 -1.26 5.41 -1.88
CA GLY A 23 -2.56 5.03 -1.33
C GLY A 23 -2.53 3.58 -0.86
N ILE A 24 -3.08 3.33 0.33
CA ILE A 24 -3.18 1.98 0.92
C ILE A 24 -4.57 1.79 1.52
N VAL A 25 -5.20 0.63 1.26
CA VAL A 25 -6.51 0.27 1.82
C VAL A 25 -6.48 -1.13 2.39
N PHE A 26 -6.94 -1.29 3.63
CA PHE A 26 -7.05 -2.57 4.33
C PHE A 26 -8.51 -3.03 4.31
N PHE A 27 -8.74 -4.28 3.95
CA PHE A 27 -10.03 -4.95 3.93
C PHE A 27 -10.01 -6.18 4.83
N ASP A 28 -11.02 -6.30 5.68
CA ASP A 28 -11.27 -7.52 6.44
C ASP A 28 -11.82 -8.66 5.56
N ASP A 29 -12.01 -9.82 6.16
CA ASP A 29 -12.53 -11.02 5.48
C ASP A 29 -13.94 -10.83 4.90
N SER A 30 -14.69 -9.83 5.38
CA SER A 30 -16.02 -9.46 4.85
C SER A 30 -15.93 -8.50 3.67
N LYS A 31 -14.72 -8.24 3.15
CA LYS A 31 -14.44 -7.23 2.11
C LYS A 31 -14.86 -5.82 2.53
N LYS A 32 -14.91 -5.54 3.83
CA LYS A 32 -15.18 -4.19 4.34
C LYS A 32 -13.86 -3.45 4.50
N ALA A 33 -13.77 -2.24 3.94
CA ALA A 33 -12.62 -1.38 4.17
C ALA A 33 -12.58 -0.96 5.64
N VAL A 34 -11.52 -1.37 6.36
CA VAL A 34 -11.33 -1.08 7.79
C VAL A 34 -10.32 0.03 8.05
N LYS A 35 -9.41 0.28 7.10
CA LYS A 35 -8.39 1.34 7.20
C LYS A 35 -8.05 1.87 5.80
N LYS A 36 -7.86 3.19 5.67
CA LYS A 36 -7.43 3.86 4.45
C LYS A 36 -6.33 4.84 4.81
N LEU A 37 -5.22 4.79 4.08
CA LEU A 37 -4.06 5.64 4.28
C LEU A 37 -3.66 6.26 2.95
N PHE A 38 -3.22 7.51 2.99
CA PHE A 38 -2.69 8.21 1.84
C PHE A 38 -1.61 9.18 2.29
N LYS A 39 -0.58 9.36 1.46
CA LYS A 39 0.52 10.25 1.81
C LYS A 39 1.14 10.86 0.56
N PHE A 40 1.39 12.16 0.60
CA PHE A 40 2.29 12.81 -0.35
C PHE A 40 3.74 12.52 0.05
N ILE A 41 4.54 12.01 -0.89
CA ILE A 41 5.92 11.54 -0.63
C ILE A 41 6.99 12.46 -1.24
N GLY A 42 6.60 13.64 -1.74
CA GLY A 42 7.52 14.57 -2.40
C GLY A 42 7.72 14.22 -3.86
N ASN A 43 8.93 14.46 -4.38
CA ASN A 43 9.28 14.11 -5.75
C ASN A 43 9.94 12.73 -5.79
N ALA A 44 9.36 11.81 -6.55
CA ALA A 44 9.84 10.45 -6.73
C ALA A 44 9.63 9.98 -8.18
N THR A 45 10.20 8.83 -8.55
CA THR A 45 9.80 8.10 -9.75
C THR A 45 8.52 7.31 -9.47
N ASN A 46 7.82 6.85 -10.52
CA ASN A 46 6.63 6.02 -10.31
C ASN A 46 6.97 4.75 -9.51
N ASN A 47 8.06 4.07 -9.87
CA ASN A 47 8.50 2.86 -9.18
C ASN A 47 8.83 3.14 -7.70
N VAL A 48 9.47 4.25 -7.39
CA VAL A 48 9.73 4.62 -5.99
C VAL A 48 8.42 4.85 -5.23
N ALA A 49 7.39 5.43 -5.86
CA ALA A 49 6.08 5.59 -5.23
C ALA A 49 5.43 4.23 -4.93
N GLU A 50 5.41 3.31 -5.89
CA GLU A 50 4.86 1.95 -5.74
C GLU A 50 5.53 1.15 -4.61
N TYR A 51 6.87 1.11 -4.61
CA TYR A 51 7.63 0.45 -3.55
C TYR A 51 7.44 1.13 -2.18
N THR A 52 7.25 2.46 -2.17
CA THR A 52 6.96 3.17 -0.92
C THR A 52 5.58 2.80 -0.39
N ALA A 53 4.57 2.63 -1.26
CA ALA A 53 3.24 2.18 -0.87
C ALA A 53 3.29 0.77 -0.26
N LEU A 54 4.07 -0.15 -0.85
CA LEU A 54 4.31 -1.50 -0.32
C LEU A 54 4.93 -1.47 1.09
N ILE A 55 6.05 -0.76 1.25
CA ILE A 55 6.76 -0.67 2.53
C ILE A 55 5.82 -0.11 3.61
N TYR A 56 5.09 0.95 3.30
CA TYR A 56 4.19 1.59 4.25
C TYR A 56 3.01 0.68 4.62
N GLY A 57 2.44 -0.05 3.65
CA GLY A 57 1.39 -1.03 3.90
C GLY A 57 1.83 -2.15 4.84
N VAL A 58 3.04 -2.70 4.64
CA VAL A 58 3.61 -3.74 5.52
C VAL A 58 3.88 -3.19 6.93
N GLN A 59 4.47 -2.00 7.04
CA GLN A 59 4.75 -1.37 8.33
C GLN A 59 3.47 -1.15 9.15
N GLU A 60 2.42 -0.66 8.51
CA GLU A 60 1.12 -0.43 9.16
C GLU A 60 0.48 -1.75 9.59
N ALA A 61 0.61 -2.81 8.77
CA ALA A 61 0.13 -4.13 9.15
C ALA A 61 0.85 -4.71 10.38
N LEU A 62 2.17 -4.47 10.49
CA LEU A 62 2.97 -4.86 11.66
C LEU A 62 2.56 -4.10 12.91
N ILE A 63 2.31 -2.78 12.80
CA ILE A 63 1.82 -1.95 13.91
C ILE A 63 0.47 -2.46 14.42
N ASP A 64 -0.44 -2.78 13.51
CA ASP A 64 -1.76 -3.32 13.82
C ASP A 64 -1.74 -4.81 14.25
N LYS A 65 -0.54 -5.44 14.23
CA LYS A 65 -0.28 -6.84 14.63
C LYS A 65 -1.08 -7.86 13.82
N TYR A 66 -1.24 -7.62 12.52
CA TYR A 66 -1.77 -8.64 11.62
C TYR A 66 -0.71 -9.73 11.39
N GLU A 67 -1.11 -10.99 11.57
CA GLU A 67 -0.21 -12.15 11.42
C GLU A 67 -0.18 -12.69 9.99
N ASN A 68 -1.27 -12.50 9.24
CA ASN A 68 -1.41 -12.99 7.87
C ASN A 68 -1.92 -11.84 7.00
N ILE A 69 -1.13 -11.46 6.00
CA ILE A 69 -1.47 -10.35 5.10
C ILE A 69 -1.40 -10.82 3.65
N THR A 70 -2.31 -10.32 2.84
CA THR A 70 -2.25 -10.44 1.37
C THR A 70 -2.11 -9.05 0.82
N ILE A 71 -1.05 -8.79 0.05
CA ILE A 71 -0.83 -7.50 -0.61
C ILE A 71 -1.21 -7.63 -2.08
N ASN A 72 -1.99 -6.67 -2.56
CA ASN A 72 -2.48 -6.59 -3.92
C ASN A 72 -1.97 -5.27 -4.53
N SER A 73 -1.33 -5.37 -5.67
CA SER A 73 -0.86 -4.26 -6.51
C SER A 73 -1.16 -4.61 -7.96
N ASP A 74 -1.34 -3.60 -8.81
CA ASP A 74 -1.41 -3.73 -10.27
C ASP A 74 -0.06 -3.44 -10.95
N SER A 75 0.99 -3.16 -10.18
CA SER A 75 2.34 -2.97 -10.69
C SER A 75 2.99 -4.30 -11.06
N GLU A 76 3.17 -4.56 -12.36
CA GLU A 76 3.88 -5.76 -12.87
C GLU A 76 5.33 -5.89 -12.37
N LEU A 77 5.93 -4.81 -11.87
CA LEU A 77 7.27 -4.84 -11.27
C LEU A 77 7.25 -5.36 -9.82
N LEU A 78 6.09 -5.35 -9.16
CA LEU A 78 5.89 -5.84 -7.80
C LEU A 78 5.25 -7.23 -7.77
N THR A 79 4.50 -7.62 -8.81
CA THR A 79 3.70 -8.87 -8.89
C THR A 79 4.28 -9.88 -9.87
#